data_AF-D3Z5B2-F1
#
_entry.id   AF-D3Z5B2-F1
#
_cell.length_a   1.000
_cell.length_b   1.000
_cell.length_c   1.000
_cell.angle_alpha   90.00
_cell.angle_beta   90.00
_cell.angle_gamma   90.00
#
_symmetry.space_group_name_H-M   'P 1'
#
loop_
_entity.id
_entity.type
_entity.pdbx_description
1 polymer ?
#
loop_
_entity_poly.entity_id
_entity_poly.type
_entity_poly.pdbx_seq_one_letter_code
_entity_poly.pdbx_strand_id
1 'polypeptide(L)'
;MEGAEGNAGQPGPAERSHRSSVSSVGARAADVLVYLADDTVVPLAVENLSSISAHELHRAVREVLQLPDVALEAFALWLVSPLLEVQLKPKHQPYKLGRQWPELLLRFTNASDDDVAMDEPSLQFRRNVFFPRRRELQIHDEEVLRLLYEEAKGNVLTARYPCDLEDCEVLGGLVCRVQLGPYQPGQPAACTLREKLDSFL
;
A
#
# COMPACT_ATOMS: atom_id res chain seq x y z
N MET A 1 -14.84 -91.26 15.36
CA MET A 1 -15.64 -90.18 15.99
C MET A 1 -15.17 -88.90 15.35
N GLU A 2 -15.89 -88.51 14.30
CA GLU A 2 -16.78 -87.31 14.29
C GLU A 2 -15.92 -86.06 14.06
N GLY A 3 -16.03 -85.33 12.95
CA GLY A 3 -17.21 -84.72 12.32
C GLY A 3 -16.84 -83.23 12.15
N ALA A 4 -17.00 -82.65 10.95
CA ALA A 4 -17.92 -81.51 10.69
C ALA A 4 -17.59 -80.22 11.49
N GLU A 5 -17.45 -78.99 11.00
CA GLU A 5 -17.83 -78.19 9.81
C GLU A 5 -16.94 -76.91 9.90
N GLY A 6 -16.52 -76.24 8.84
CA GLY A 6 -17.37 -75.36 8.03
C GLY A 6 -17.77 -74.07 8.79
N ASN A 7 -16.95 -73.02 8.78
CA ASN A 7 -17.49 -71.66 8.90
C ASN A 7 -16.63 -70.61 8.19
N ALA A 8 -17.27 -69.92 7.26
CA ALA A 8 -16.74 -68.79 6.50
C ALA A 8 -16.83 -67.51 7.33
N GLY A 9 -15.68 -66.91 7.64
CA GLY A 9 -15.56 -65.60 8.29
C GLY A 9 -15.13 -64.53 7.28
N GLN A 10 -15.92 -63.47 7.22
CA GLN A 10 -15.91 -62.33 6.28
C GLN A 10 -14.52 -61.70 5.99
N PRO A 11 -14.31 -61.14 4.78
CA PRO A 11 -13.16 -60.29 4.52
C PRO A 11 -13.30 -58.98 5.31
N GLY A 12 -12.27 -58.63 6.07
CA GLY A 12 -12.16 -57.34 6.75
C GLY A 12 -12.30 -56.17 5.75
N PRO A 13 -12.78 -55.01 6.21
CA PRO A 13 -13.01 -53.89 5.31
C PRO A 13 -11.66 -53.48 4.71
N ALA A 14 -11.54 -53.67 3.40
CA ALA A 14 -10.50 -53.05 2.61
C ALA A 14 -10.49 -51.57 3.00
N GLU A 15 -9.38 -51.11 3.58
CA GLU A 15 -9.05 -49.69 3.63
C GLU A 15 -9.00 -49.24 2.18
N ARG A 16 -10.15 -48.77 1.69
CA ARG A 16 -10.25 -47.93 0.51
C ARG A 16 -9.34 -46.78 0.82
N SER A 17 -8.13 -46.84 0.26
CA SER A 17 -7.23 -45.72 0.17
C SER A 17 -8.00 -44.63 -0.58
N HIS A 18 -8.68 -43.79 0.18
CA HIS A 18 -9.21 -42.53 -0.27
C HIS A 18 -7.98 -41.69 -0.61
N ARG A 19 -7.43 -41.90 -1.81
CA ARG A 19 -6.75 -40.84 -2.53
C ARG A 19 -7.80 -39.76 -2.74
N SER A 20 -7.95 -38.91 -1.73
CA SER A 20 -8.60 -37.63 -1.84
C SER A 20 -7.92 -36.94 -3.01
N SER A 21 -8.65 -36.91 -4.12
CA SER A 21 -8.26 -36.12 -5.27
C SER A 21 -8.22 -34.70 -4.74
N VAL A 22 -7.03 -34.10 -4.72
CA VAL A 22 -6.86 -32.68 -4.42
C VAL A 22 -7.70 -31.95 -5.45
N SER A 23 -8.86 -31.51 -4.99
CA SER A 23 -9.71 -30.57 -5.71
C SER A 23 -8.82 -29.39 -6.09
N SER A 24 -8.87 -29.01 -7.36
CA SER A 24 -8.25 -27.79 -7.88
C SER A 24 -8.43 -26.68 -6.86
N VAL A 25 -7.34 -26.25 -6.23
CA VAL A 25 -7.34 -25.10 -5.35
C VAL A 25 -7.77 -23.93 -6.23
N GLY A 26 -9.07 -23.62 -6.22
CA GLY A 26 -9.57 -22.37 -6.77
C GLY A 26 -8.73 -21.26 -6.17
N ALA A 27 -8.29 -20.32 -7.00
CA ALA A 27 -7.44 -19.21 -6.59
C ALA A 27 -8.01 -18.62 -5.30
N ARG A 28 -7.34 -18.87 -4.17
CA ARG A 28 -7.79 -18.29 -2.90
C ARG A 28 -7.58 -16.79 -3.03
N ALA A 29 -8.67 -16.03 -2.91
CA ALA A 29 -8.57 -14.59 -2.81
C ALA A 29 -7.62 -14.26 -1.65
N ALA A 30 -6.68 -13.35 -1.91
CA ALA A 30 -5.74 -12.85 -0.92
C ALA A 30 -6.03 -11.37 -0.68
N ASP A 31 -5.86 -10.93 0.56
CA ASP A 31 -5.98 -9.52 0.90
C ASP A 31 -4.64 -8.82 0.65
N VAL A 32 -4.68 -7.75 -0.14
CA VAL A 32 -3.55 -6.84 -0.37
C VAL A 32 -3.90 -5.50 0.23
N LEU A 33 -3.00 -4.97 1.05
CA LEU A 33 -3.11 -3.65 1.63
C LEU A 33 -2.29 -2.67 0.79
N VAL A 34 -2.93 -1.60 0.32
CA VAL A 34 -2.26 -0.48 -0.32
C VAL A 34 -2.37 0.74 0.59
N TYR A 35 -1.23 1.29 1.00
CA TYR A 35 -1.17 2.46 1.86
C TYR A 35 -1.25 3.74 1.05
N LEU A 36 -1.99 4.73 1.54
CA LEU A 36 -1.97 6.10 1.03
C LEU A 36 -0.93 6.92 1.80
N ALA A 37 -0.67 8.15 1.34
CA ALA A 37 0.36 9.00 1.94
C ALA A 37 0.03 9.51 3.35
N ASP A 38 -1.23 9.42 3.77
CA ASP A 38 -1.71 9.72 5.14
C ASP A 38 -1.80 8.46 6.02
N ASP A 39 -1.12 7.38 5.63
CA ASP A 39 -1.12 6.05 6.26
C ASP A 39 -2.48 5.33 6.29
N THR A 40 -3.51 5.89 5.64
CA THR A 40 -4.77 5.17 5.45
C THR A 40 -4.58 3.97 4.52
N VAL A 41 -5.38 2.93 4.72
CA VAL A 41 -5.22 1.66 4.02
C VAL A 41 -6.41 1.39 3.09
N VAL A 42 -6.12 1.03 1.85
CA VAL A 42 -7.08 0.55 0.86
C VAL A 42 -6.96 -0.98 0.78
N PRO A 43 -7.85 -1.75 1.41
CA PRO A 43 -7.84 -3.20 1.32
C PRO A 43 -8.41 -3.67 -0.02
N LEU A 44 -7.69 -4.57 -0.69
CA LEU A 44 -8.09 -5.16 -1.96
C LEU A 44 -8.12 -6.68 -1.84
N ALA A 45 -9.25 -7.28 -2.21
CA ALA A 45 -9.33 -8.73 -2.41
C ALA A 45 -8.87 -9.05 -3.83
N VAL A 46 -7.78 -9.82 -3.96
CA VAL A 46 -7.19 -10.15 -5.26
C VAL A 46 -7.11 -11.65 -5.49
N GLU A 47 -7.43 -12.06 -6.71
CA GLU A 47 -7.16 -13.42 -7.18
C GLU A 47 -5.75 -13.49 -7.78
N ASN A 48 -5.10 -14.65 -7.64
CA ASN A 48 -3.79 -14.92 -8.22
C ASN A 48 -2.73 -13.86 -7.87
N LEU A 49 -2.55 -13.59 -6.56
CA LEU A 49 -1.61 -12.61 -6.00
C LEU A 49 -0.21 -12.61 -6.63
N SER A 50 0.32 -13.78 -7.01
CA SER A 50 1.65 -13.90 -7.59
C SER A 50 1.75 -13.44 -9.04
N SER A 51 0.63 -13.35 -9.77
CA SER A 51 0.61 -12.94 -11.18
C SER A 51 0.01 -11.56 -11.42
N ILE A 52 -0.76 -11.02 -10.47
CA ILE A 52 -1.38 -9.70 -10.62
C ILE A 52 -0.34 -8.62 -10.87
N SER A 53 -0.60 -7.80 -11.88
CA SER A 53 0.27 -6.70 -12.26
C SER A 53 0.01 -5.45 -11.42
N ALA A 54 1.01 -4.57 -11.34
CA ALA A 54 0.87 -3.26 -10.72
C ALA A 54 -0.22 -2.43 -11.40
N HIS A 55 -0.42 -2.59 -12.71
CA HIS A 55 -1.50 -1.92 -13.45
C HIS A 55 -2.90 -2.38 -13.04
N GLU A 56 -3.09 -3.69 -12.86
CA GLU A 56 -4.38 -4.24 -12.41
C GLU A 56 -4.69 -3.81 -10.98
N LEU A 57 -3.71 -3.88 -10.08
CA LEU A 57 -3.85 -3.37 -8.71
C LEU A 57 -4.13 -1.86 -8.68
N HIS A 58 -3.43 -1.07 -9.49
CA HIS A 58 -3.65 0.37 -9.59
C HIS A 58 -5.10 0.68 -10.01
N ARG A 59 -5.64 -0.04 -11.01
CA ARG A 59 -7.05 0.13 -11.39
C ARG A 59 -7.99 -0.22 -10.24
N ALA A 60 -7.72 -1.31 -9.52
CA ALA A 60 -8.53 -1.71 -8.36
C ALA A 60 -8.52 -0.64 -7.25
N VAL A 61 -7.35 -0.07 -6.91
CA VAL A 61 -7.26 1.06 -5.95
C VAL A 61 -8.11 2.24 -6.41
N ARG A 62 -7.98 2.62 -7.69
CA ARG A 62 -8.74 3.73 -8.27
C ARG A 62 -10.25 3.49 -8.18
N GLU A 63 -10.70 2.29 -8.50
CA GLU A 63 -12.12 1.90 -8.46
C GLU A 63 -12.68 1.94 -7.04
N VAL A 64 -11.94 1.41 -6.06
CA VAL A 64 -12.34 1.44 -4.64
C VAL A 64 -12.43 2.87 -4.12
N LEU A 65 -11.47 3.72 -4.50
CA LEU A 65 -11.44 5.14 -4.13
C LEU A 65 -12.36 6.02 -5.00
N GLN A 66 -13.02 5.45 -6.01
CA GLN A 66 -13.92 6.15 -6.94
C GLN A 66 -13.25 7.35 -7.65
N LEU A 67 -11.95 7.25 -7.93
CA LEU A 67 -11.19 8.35 -8.51
C LEU A 67 -11.43 8.51 -10.03
N PRO A 68 -11.34 9.74 -10.57
CA PRO A 68 -11.48 9.99 -12.01
C PRO A 68 -10.35 9.38 -12.83
N ASP A 69 -10.49 9.34 -14.15
CA ASP A 69 -9.50 8.72 -15.06
C ASP A 69 -8.11 9.39 -14.97
N VAL A 70 -8.05 10.69 -14.67
CA VAL A 70 -6.78 11.41 -14.49
C VAL A 70 -5.92 10.79 -13.39
N ALA A 71 -6.52 10.10 -12.41
CA ALA A 71 -5.79 9.42 -11.34
C ALA A 71 -4.89 8.28 -11.87
N LEU A 72 -5.27 7.63 -12.98
CA LEU A 72 -4.42 6.59 -13.61
C LEU A 72 -3.10 7.15 -14.12
N GLU A 73 -3.04 8.46 -14.37
CA GLU A 73 -1.85 9.15 -14.84
C GLU A 73 -1.15 9.90 -13.71
N ALA A 74 -1.92 10.47 -12.78
CA ALA A 74 -1.43 11.27 -11.66
C ALA A 74 -0.77 10.44 -10.56
N PHE A 75 -1.17 9.17 -10.40
CA PHE A 75 -0.65 8.27 -9.37
C PHE A 75 -0.02 7.00 -9.96
N ALA A 76 0.74 6.31 -9.12
CA ALA A 76 1.36 5.04 -9.40
C ALA A 76 1.45 4.21 -8.12
N LEU A 77 1.72 2.90 -8.27
CA LEU A 77 2.10 2.06 -7.14
C LEU A 77 3.60 2.11 -6.90
N TRP A 78 3.98 2.12 -5.64
CA TRP A 78 5.36 2.17 -5.17
C TRP A 78 5.61 1.06 -4.16
N LEU A 79 6.83 0.51 -4.16
CA LEU A 79 7.35 -0.21 -2.99
C LEU A 79 8.21 0.77 -2.19
N VAL A 80 7.91 0.90 -0.91
CA VAL A 80 8.50 1.90 -0.03
C VAL A 80 8.92 1.25 1.29
N SER A 81 10.19 1.42 1.62
CA SER A 81 10.77 1.12 2.94
C SER A 81 11.69 2.27 3.37
N PRO A 82 12.15 2.28 4.64
CA PRO A 82 13.18 3.22 5.09
C PRO A 82 14.45 3.26 4.23
N LEU A 83 14.81 2.14 3.58
CA LEU A 83 16.05 2.03 2.81
C LEU A 83 15.90 2.36 1.32
N LEU A 84 14.71 2.13 0.74
CA LEU A 84 14.49 2.34 -0.69
C LEU A 84 13.02 2.64 -1.02
N GLU A 85 12.81 3.58 -1.93
CA GLU A 85 11.51 3.92 -2.51
C GLU A 85 11.57 3.74 -4.03
N VAL A 86 10.69 2.91 -4.60
CA VAL A 86 10.70 2.65 -6.05
C VAL A 86 9.30 2.61 -6.65
N GLN A 87 9.08 3.44 -7.67
CA GLN A 87 7.87 3.41 -8.48
C GLN A 87 7.83 2.14 -9.34
N LEU A 88 6.71 1.43 -9.31
CA LEU A 88 6.49 0.24 -10.12
C LEU A 88 6.08 0.61 -11.54
N LYS A 89 6.56 -0.19 -12.51
CA LYS A 89 6.07 -0.14 -13.89
C LYS A 89 4.76 -0.93 -14.01
N PRO A 90 3.88 -0.59 -14.96
CA PRO A 90 2.58 -1.26 -15.14
C PRO A 90 2.64 -2.79 -15.18
N LYS A 91 3.69 -3.36 -15.80
CA LYS A 91 3.87 -4.80 -15.99
C LYS A 91 4.53 -5.52 -14.81
N HIS A 92 5.03 -4.79 -13.82
CA HIS A 92 5.64 -5.41 -12.64
C HIS A 92 4.60 -6.18 -11.83
N GLN A 93 5.03 -7.21 -11.11
CA GLN A 93 4.20 -8.01 -10.20
C GLN A 93 4.61 -7.67 -8.76
N PRO A 94 3.83 -6.84 -8.03
CA PRO A 94 4.28 -6.30 -6.75
C PRO A 94 4.67 -7.36 -5.74
N TYR A 95 3.90 -8.46 -5.65
CA TYR A 95 4.20 -9.57 -4.75
C TYR A 95 5.58 -10.20 -5.02
N LYS A 96 5.94 -10.41 -6.29
CA LYS A 96 7.24 -10.98 -6.64
C LYS A 96 8.38 -10.02 -6.34
N LEU A 97 8.18 -8.73 -6.58
CA LEU A 97 9.19 -7.71 -6.27
C LEU A 97 9.40 -7.55 -4.76
N GLY A 98 8.34 -7.58 -3.96
CA GLY A 98 8.45 -7.58 -2.50
C GLY A 98 9.23 -8.79 -1.98
N ARG A 99 9.06 -9.97 -2.60
CA ARG A 99 9.86 -11.16 -2.29
C ARG A 99 11.33 -11.06 -2.71
N GLN A 100 11.67 -10.15 -3.61
CA GLN A 100 13.03 -9.88 -4.10
C GLN A 100 13.63 -8.62 -3.47
N TRP A 101 12.99 -8.10 -2.42
CA TRP A 101 13.41 -6.84 -1.81
C TRP A 101 14.85 -6.86 -1.28
N PRO A 102 15.31 -7.91 -0.58
CA PRO A 102 16.70 -7.99 -0.13
C PRO A 102 17.70 -7.88 -1.29
N GLU A 103 17.44 -8.54 -2.43
CA GLU A 103 18.30 -8.46 -3.61
C GLU A 103 18.27 -7.07 -4.27
N LEU A 104 17.14 -6.36 -4.19
CA LEU A 104 17.04 -4.99 -4.66
C LEU A 104 17.83 -4.05 -3.76
N LEU A 105 17.74 -4.20 -2.44
CA LEU A 105 18.49 -3.39 -1.48
C LEU A 105 20.00 -3.58 -1.67
N LEU A 106 20.48 -4.82 -1.70
CA LEU A 106 21.90 -5.14 -1.93
C LEU A 106 22.44 -4.57 -3.25
N ARG A 107 21.56 -4.36 -4.24
CA ARG A 107 21.93 -3.81 -5.55
C ARG A 107 21.92 -2.29 -5.60
N PHE A 108 21.01 -1.64 -4.88
CA PHE A 108 20.72 -0.20 -5.06
C PHE A 108 21.02 0.66 -3.84
N THR A 109 21.48 0.06 -2.73
CA THR A 109 21.85 0.77 -1.51
C THR A 109 23.22 0.30 -1.00
N ASN A 110 23.73 0.99 0.02
CA ASN A 110 24.93 0.57 0.77
C ASN A 110 24.55 0.13 2.20
N ALA A 111 23.32 -0.36 2.40
CA ALA A 111 22.84 -0.80 3.71
C ALA A 111 23.62 -2.04 4.18
N SER A 112 23.72 -2.24 5.49
CA SER A 112 24.37 -3.43 6.05
C SER A 112 23.51 -4.68 5.81
N ASP A 113 24.13 -5.87 5.85
CA ASP A 113 23.38 -7.14 5.71
C ASP A 113 22.30 -7.28 6.80
N ASP A 114 22.55 -6.77 8.01
CA ASP A 114 21.58 -6.75 9.10
C ASP A 114 20.40 -5.81 8.79
N ASP A 115 20.66 -4.61 8.29
CA ASP A 115 19.59 -3.67 7.90
C ASP A 115 18.75 -4.25 6.74
N VAL A 116 19.40 -4.84 5.74
CA VAL A 116 18.73 -5.49 4.60
C VAL A 116 17.84 -6.65 5.04
N ALA A 117 18.28 -7.44 6.03
CA ALA A 117 17.52 -8.59 6.52
C ALA A 117 16.26 -8.19 7.30
N MET A 118 16.24 -6.98 7.88
CA MET A 118 15.14 -6.47 8.70
C MET A 118 14.17 -5.57 7.93
N ASP A 119 14.57 -5.08 6.75
CA ASP A 119 13.79 -4.13 5.97
C ASP A 119 12.74 -4.83 5.08
N GLU A 120 11.50 -4.37 5.17
CA GLU A 120 10.38 -4.87 4.37
C GLU A 120 9.66 -3.72 3.68
N PRO A 121 9.30 -3.84 2.38
CA PRO A 121 8.61 -2.78 1.67
C PRO A 121 7.10 -2.84 1.89
N SER A 122 6.49 -1.67 2.04
CA SER A 122 5.04 -1.47 1.93
C SER A 122 4.65 -1.13 0.49
N LEU A 123 3.47 -1.59 0.06
CA LEU A 123 2.88 -1.20 -1.22
C LEU A 123 2.09 0.10 -1.02
N GLN A 124 2.48 1.17 -1.70
CA GLN A 124 1.87 2.49 -1.54
C GLN A 124 1.28 3.04 -2.84
N PHE A 125 0.21 3.82 -2.73
CA PHE A 125 -0.39 4.59 -3.81
C PHE A 125 0.05 6.04 -3.69
N ARG A 126 0.92 6.49 -4.59
CA ARG A 126 1.61 7.78 -4.51
C ARG A 126 1.65 8.49 -5.84
N ARG A 127 1.98 9.78 -5.82
CA ARG A 127 2.17 10.61 -7.01
C ARG A 127 3.09 9.91 -8.02
N ASN A 128 2.66 9.85 -9.27
CA ASN A 128 3.48 9.36 -10.36
C ASN A 128 4.58 10.37 -10.66
N VAL A 129 5.84 9.96 -10.54
CA VAL A 129 7.01 10.83 -10.78
C VAL A 129 7.02 11.42 -12.19
N PHE A 130 6.41 10.74 -13.16
CA PHE A 130 6.32 11.19 -14.55
C PHE A 130 5.10 12.07 -14.84
N PHE A 131 4.22 12.30 -13.87
CA PHE A 131 3.05 13.15 -14.09
C PHE A 131 3.47 14.63 -14.23
N PRO A 132 3.18 15.30 -15.36
CA PRO A 132 3.69 16.65 -15.59
C PRO A 132 2.99 17.70 -14.72
N ARG A 133 3.78 18.60 -14.11
CA ARG A 133 3.27 19.74 -13.32
C ARG A 133 2.18 20.55 -14.02
N ARG A 134 2.32 20.79 -15.34
CA ARG A 134 1.31 21.54 -16.12
C ARG A 134 -0.08 20.89 -16.08
N ARG A 135 -0.14 19.56 -16.05
CA ARG A 135 -1.40 18.81 -15.96
C ARG A 135 -1.91 18.73 -14.53
N GLU A 136 -1.01 18.62 -13.57
CA GLU A 136 -1.34 18.66 -12.14
C GLU A 136 -2.05 19.96 -11.76
N LEU A 137 -1.59 21.10 -12.28
CA LEU A 137 -2.24 22.41 -12.10
C LEU A 137 -3.65 22.51 -12.71
N GLN A 138 -4.08 21.54 -13.53
CA GLN A 138 -5.41 21.50 -14.15
C GLN A 138 -6.38 20.58 -13.38
N ILE A 139 -5.93 19.96 -12.29
CA ILE A 139 -6.77 19.09 -11.47
C ILE A 139 -7.68 19.96 -10.61
N HIS A 140 -8.97 19.66 -10.66
CA HIS A 140 -10.01 20.27 -9.81
C HIS A 140 -10.78 19.25 -8.98
N ASP A 141 -10.52 17.96 -9.20
CA ASP A 141 -11.16 16.88 -8.44
C ASP A 141 -10.63 16.89 -7.01
N GLU A 142 -11.56 16.98 -6.04
CA GLU A 142 -11.22 17.18 -4.63
C GLU A 142 -10.45 16.01 -4.04
N GLU A 143 -10.81 14.76 -4.36
CA GLU A 143 -10.14 13.59 -3.82
C GLU A 143 -8.73 13.42 -4.41
N VAL A 144 -8.55 13.66 -5.71
CA VAL A 144 -7.22 13.69 -6.31
C VAL A 144 -6.35 14.77 -5.68
N LEU A 145 -6.89 15.99 -5.48
CA LEU A 145 -6.18 17.07 -4.81
C LEU A 145 -5.83 16.73 -3.36
N ARG A 146 -6.75 16.11 -2.61
CA ARG A 146 -6.54 15.66 -1.23
C ARG A 146 -5.38 14.68 -1.16
N LEU A 147 -5.33 13.67 -2.02
CA LEU A 147 -4.26 12.67 -2.03
C LEU A 147 -2.89 13.30 -2.36
N LEU A 148 -2.83 14.19 -3.35
CA LEU A 148 -1.60 14.92 -3.68
C LEU A 148 -1.16 15.85 -2.54
N TYR A 149 -2.12 16.51 -1.88
CA TYR A 149 -1.88 17.38 -0.73
C TYR A 149 -1.33 16.60 0.47
N GLU A 150 -1.92 15.45 0.82
CA GLU A 150 -1.45 14.63 1.94
C GLU A 150 0.00 14.17 1.73
N GLU A 151 0.34 13.76 0.50
CA GLU A 151 1.74 13.43 0.17
C GLU A 151 2.66 14.65 0.22
N ALA A 152 2.22 15.80 -0.30
CA ALA A 152 3.02 17.03 -0.25
C ALA A 152 3.28 17.49 1.20
N LYS A 153 2.24 17.46 2.04
CA LYS A 153 2.31 17.79 3.47
C LYS A 153 3.30 16.88 4.18
N GLY A 154 3.20 15.57 3.98
CA GLY A 154 4.14 14.60 4.57
C GLY A 154 5.59 14.86 4.16
N ASN A 155 5.84 15.20 2.89
CA ASN A 155 7.19 15.53 2.41
C ASN A 155 7.75 16.83 3.01
N VAL A 156 6.91 17.83 3.29
CA VAL A 156 7.34 19.06 3.99
C VAL A 156 7.69 18.74 5.44
N LEU A 157 6.81 18.06 6.18
CA LEU A 157 7.01 17.73 7.60
C LEU A 157 8.21 16.80 7.83
N THR A 158 8.53 15.95 6.86
CA THR A 158 9.72 15.07 6.90
C THR A 158 10.97 15.72 6.30
N ALA A 159 10.94 17.03 6.04
CA ALA A 159 12.03 17.82 5.48
C ALA A 159 12.56 17.31 4.12
N ARG A 160 11.75 16.56 3.36
CA ARG A 160 12.08 16.11 1.99
C ARG A 160 11.89 17.23 0.96
N TYR A 161 11.02 18.19 1.25
CA TYR A 161 10.86 19.42 0.47
C TYR A 161 11.48 20.60 1.23
N PRO A 162 12.69 21.04 0.83
CA PRO A 162 13.30 22.22 1.40
C PRO A 162 12.44 23.45 1.09
N CYS A 163 11.97 24.12 2.13
CA CYS A 163 11.22 25.37 2.08
C CYS A 163 11.97 26.42 2.90
N ASP A 164 11.84 27.69 2.56
CA ASP A 164 12.29 28.75 3.45
C ASP A 164 11.29 28.95 4.60
N LEU A 165 11.68 29.76 5.59
CA LEU A 165 10.86 30.02 6.77
C LEU A 165 9.51 30.65 6.41
N GLU A 166 9.48 31.53 5.40
CA GLU A 166 8.28 32.25 4.98
C GLU A 166 7.28 31.29 4.32
N ASP A 167 7.75 30.43 3.42
CA ASP A 167 6.95 29.37 2.79
C ASP A 167 6.43 28.39 3.84
N CYS A 168 7.26 27.98 4.81
CA CYS A 168 6.83 27.15 5.93
C CYS A 168 5.68 27.82 6.69
N GLU A 169 5.82 29.08 7.12
CA GLU A 169 4.76 29.81 7.84
C GLU A 169 3.44 29.85 7.07
N VAL A 170 3.49 30.09 5.75
CA VAL A 170 2.31 30.09 4.88
C VAL A 170 1.68 28.71 4.81
N LEU A 171 2.48 27.66 4.57
CA LEU A 171 2.00 26.28 4.51
C LEU A 171 1.39 25.84 5.85
N GLY A 172 2.06 26.12 6.96
CA GLY A 172 1.54 25.84 8.31
C GLY A 172 0.22 26.55 8.58
N GLY A 173 0.08 27.81 8.15
CA GLY A 173 -1.17 28.55 8.20
C GLY A 173 -2.30 27.90 7.38
N LEU A 174 -1.99 27.38 6.19
CA LEU A 174 -2.95 26.62 5.37
C LEU A 174 -3.36 25.31 6.04
N VAL A 175 -2.42 24.53 6.58
CA VAL A 175 -2.75 23.28 7.30
C VAL A 175 -3.61 23.59 8.53
N CYS A 176 -3.30 24.65 9.28
CA CYS A 176 -4.14 25.12 10.39
C CYS A 176 -5.56 25.44 9.92
N ARG A 177 -5.70 26.15 8.80
CA ARG A 177 -7.03 26.49 8.25
C ARG A 177 -7.81 25.24 7.85
N VAL A 178 -7.16 24.24 7.27
CA VAL A 178 -7.78 22.97 6.85
C VAL A 178 -8.22 22.16 8.07
N GLN A 179 -7.38 22.03 9.10
CA GLN A 179 -7.67 21.17 10.25
C GLN A 179 -8.51 21.83 11.35
N LEU A 180 -8.30 23.12 11.60
CA LEU A 180 -8.91 23.87 12.70
C LEU A 180 -10.07 24.76 12.23
N GLY A 181 -10.24 24.93 10.91
CA GLY A 181 -11.24 25.82 10.34
C GLY A 181 -10.87 27.31 10.48
N PRO A 182 -11.85 28.22 10.38
CA PRO A 182 -11.59 29.65 10.43
C PRO A 182 -11.08 30.13 11.79
N TYR A 183 -10.09 31.03 11.77
CA TYR A 183 -9.61 31.70 12.97
C TYR A 183 -10.76 32.46 13.67
N GLN A 184 -10.89 32.22 14.98
CA GLN A 184 -11.86 32.89 15.84
C GLN A 184 -11.13 33.81 16.84
N PRO A 185 -11.25 35.14 16.70
CA PRO A 185 -10.64 36.09 17.62
C PRO A 185 -11.11 35.84 19.06
N GLY A 186 -10.17 35.78 20.01
CA GLY A 186 -10.46 35.62 21.44
C GLY A 186 -10.51 34.18 21.95
N GLN A 187 -10.42 33.16 21.08
CA GLN A 187 -10.14 31.79 21.52
C GLN A 187 -8.63 31.57 21.73
N PRO A 188 -8.22 30.87 22.81
CA PRO A 188 -6.82 30.53 23.03
C PRO A 188 -6.35 29.45 22.05
N ALA A 189 -5.97 29.85 20.82
CA ALA A 189 -5.43 28.94 19.81
C ALA A 189 -3.97 28.52 20.11
N ALA A 190 -3.21 29.34 20.83
CA ALA A 190 -1.77 29.16 21.00
C ALA A 190 -1.38 27.88 21.76
N CYS A 191 -2.10 27.51 22.82
CA CYS A 191 -1.81 26.28 23.57
C CYS A 191 -2.11 25.04 22.73
N THR A 192 -3.25 25.03 22.01
CA THR A 192 -3.67 23.93 21.14
C THR A 192 -2.74 23.74 19.94
N LEU A 193 -2.24 24.84 19.37
CA LEU A 193 -1.25 24.80 18.28
C LEU A 193 0.08 24.25 18.74
N ARG A 194 0.56 24.66 19.91
CA ARG A 194 1.86 24.24 20.45
C ARG A 194 1.93 22.73 20.69
N GLU A 195 0.83 22.11 21.10
CA GLU A 195 0.76 20.65 21.32
C GLU A 195 0.78 19.83 20.02
N LYS A 196 0.55 20.47 18.87
CA LYS A 196 0.37 19.81 17.58
C LYS A 196 1.30 20.36 16.50
N LEU A 197 2.34 21.10 16.88
CA LEU A 197 3.19 21.84 15.94
C LEU A 197 3.74 20.93 14.84
N ASP A 198 4.23 19.74 15.22
CA ASP A 198 4.80 18.73 14.32
C ASP A 198 3.82 18.19 13.25
N SER A 199 2.52 18.45 13.39
CA SER A 199 1.50 18.10 12.39
C SER A 199 1.16 19.24 11.43
N PHE A 200 1.71 20.43 11.68
CA PHE A 200 1.48 21.66 10.93
C PHE A 200 2.76 22.18 10.27
N LEU A 201 3.92 21.98 10.91
CA LEU A 201 5.24 22.51 10.53
C LEU A 201 6.36 21.55 10.94
#